data_AF-A0ABD1KT07-F1
#
_entry.id   AF-A0ABD1KT07-F1
#
_cell.length_a   1.000
_cell.length_b   1.000
_cell.length_c   1.000
_cell.angle_alpha   90.00
_cell.angle_beta   90.00
_cell.angle_gamma   90.00
#
_symmetry.space_group_name_H-M   'P 1'
#
loop_
_entity.id
_entity.type
_entity.pdbx_description
1 polymer ?
#
loop_
_entity_poly.entity_id
_entity_poly.type
_entity_poly.pdbx_seq_one_letter_code
_entity_poly.pdbx_strand_id
1 'polypeptide(L)'
;MQIDTGSKASIVSEEVYWRHLQHLPLRPADTRFSPYLGEPVPMAGMTDVTVQTGNQVRKLSVYVAKGNCPSILGRVWLENLKLNWQTVKMLSPSNRKLDTVLQRHQDVFKKELGLMKDITVKLSLKTDARPKFLKARSVPYAIRSKVDAELDALVTSGMLEPVAISEWATPIVPVSKRNGDIRICGDFKVTLNPVLAPEQYPLPHIDDLFAGLSHGQKFSKIDLNQAYLQMAVEEESREPLTITTQKGLIRYCRLPFGITSAPAHFQRAMDQILNGLPGIQCYLDDILCTGATDEEHLCNLDAVLQRRIMALGQM
;
A
#
# COMPACT_ATOMS: atom_id res chain seq x y z
N MET A 1 -21.96 -1.77 -19.43
CA MET A 1 -22.55 -1.07 -18.28
C MET A 1 -21.46 -0.83 -17.25
N GLN A 2 -21.46 0.31 -16.56
CA GLN A 2 -20.52 0.64 -15.49
C GLN A 2 -20.99 0.00 -14.18
N ILE A 3 -20.09 -0.58 -13.38
CA ILE A 3 -20.46 -1.17 -12.09
C ILE A 3 -20.56 -0.05 -11.05
N ASP A 4 -21.71 0.04 -10.38
CA ASP A 4 -21.97 1.04 -9.35
C ASP A 4 -22.53 0.36 -8.09
N THR A 5 -21.68 0.23 -7.07
CA THR A 5 -22.07 -0.37 -5.77
C THR A 5 -22.88 0.60 -4.90
N GLY A 6 -22.89 1.90 -5.22
CA GLY A 6 -23.70 2.93 -4.58
C GLY A 6 -25.14 2.92 -5.06
N SER A 7 -25.39 2.59 -6.33
CA SER A 7 -26.73 2.47 -6.88
C SER A 7 -27.45 1.20 -6.43
N LYS A 8 -28.68 1.35 -5.93
CA LYS A 8 -29.56 0.22 -5.59
C LYS A 8 -29.95 -0.59 -6.84
N ALA A 9 -30.20 0.08 -7.96
CA ALA A 9 -30.76 -0.53 -9.16
C ALA A 9 -29.88 -0.34 -10.39
N SER A 10 -30.06 -1.21 -11.38
CA SER A 10 -29.44 -1.04 -12.69
C SER A 10 -30.27 -0.09 -13.54
N ILE A 11 -29.61 0.88 -14.17
CA ILE A 11 -30.25 1.94 -14.95
C ILE A 11 -29.60 1.98 -16.33
N VAL A 12 -30.40 2.18 -17.38
CA VAL A 12 -29.94 2.43 -18.75
C VAL A 12 -30.58 3.72 -19.26
N SER A 13 -29.97 4.35 -20.27
CA SER A 13 -30.59 5.47 -20.96
C SER A 13 -31.80 5.05 -21.79
N GLU A 14 -32.68 6.01 -22.04
CA GLU A 14 -33.81 5.86 -22.96
C GLU A 14 -33.34 5.50 -24.38
N GLU A 15 -32.21 6.03 -24.83
CA GLU A 15 -31.59 5.65 -26.11
C GLU A 15 -31.24 4.16 -26.15
N VAL A 16 -30.61 3.61 -25.10
CA VAL A 16 -30.26 2.19 -25.01
C VAL A 16 -31.53 1.32 -25.00
N TYR A 17 -32.58 1.77 -24.31
CA TYR A 17 -33.85 1.08 -24.29
C TYR A 17 -34.48 1.03 -25.69
N TRP A 18 -34.63 2.16 -26.38
CA TRP A 18 -35.26 2.18 -27.70
C TRP A 18 -34.44 1.41 -28.75
N ARG A 19 -33.10 1.46 -28.65
CA ARG A 19 -32.22 0.77 -29.59
C ARG A 19 -32.19 -0.75 -29.40
N HIS A 20 -32.24 -1.23 -28.16
CA HIS A 20 -31.95 -2.64 -27.85
C HIS A 20 -33.09 -3.39 -27.14
N LEU A 21 -33.96 -2.67 -26.43
CA LEU A 21 -34.97 -3.25 -25.52
C LEU A 21 -36.41 -2.88 -25.87
N GLN A 22 -36.65 -2.18 -26.99
CA GLN A 22 -37.99 -1.74 -27.43
C GLN A 22 -39.01 -2.88 -27.61
N HIS A 23 -38.52 -4.12 -27.77
CA HIS A 23 -39.37 -5.32 -27.86
C HIS A 23 -39.95 -5.76 -26.50
N LEU A 24 -39.50 -5.15 -25.39
CA LEU A 24 -39.95 -5.46 -24.04
C LEU A 24 -40.86 -4.34 -23.52
N PRO A 25 -41.94 -4.65 -22.78
CA PRO A 25 -42.87 -3.63 -22.31
C PRO A 25 -42.23 -2.67 -21.29
N LEU A 26 -42.34 -1.36 -21.53
CA LEU A 26 -41.96 -0.34 -20.57
C LEU A 26 -43.11 -0.10 -19.59
N ARG A 27 -42.87 -0.39 -18.31
CA ARG A 27 -43.81 -0.17 -17.21
C ARG A 27 -43.43 1.09 -16.43
N PRO A 28 -44.38 1.76 -15.74
CA PRO A 28 -44.06 2.87 -14.87
C PRO A 28 -43.00 2.48 -13.83
N ALA A 29 -42.04 3.36 -13.58
CA ALA A 29 -41.06 3.15 -12.54
C ALA A 29 -41.75 3.20 -11.15
N ASP A 30 -41.48 2.22 -10.31
CA ASP A 30 -42.00 2.13 -8.93
C ASP A 30 -41.13 2.86 -7.91
N THR A 31 -39.96 3.32 -8.34
CA THR A 31 -38.90 3.86 -7.50
C THR A 31 -38.39 5.15 -8.13
N ARG A 32 -38.17 6.17 -7.29
CA ARG A 32 -37.49 7.41 -7.68
C ARG A 32 -36.01 7.30 -7.32
N PHE A 33 -35.14 7.69 -8.25
CA PHE A 33 -33.70 7.72 -8.04
C PHE A 33 -33.25 9.17 -7.93
N SER A 34 -32.39 9.46 -6.97
CA SER A 34 -31.68 10.73 -6.85
C SER A 34 -30.19 10.42 -6.74
N PRO A 35 -29.33 11.13 -7.50
CA PRO A 35 -27.90 11.09 -7.28
C PRO A 35 -27.57 11.78 -5.95
N TYR A 36 -26.33 11.64 -5.51
CA TYR A 36 -25.86 12.25 -4.26
C TYR A 36 -26.11 13.78 -4.17
N LEU A 37 -26.08 14.48 -5.32
CA LEU A 37 -26.31 15.92 -5.42
C LEU A 37 -27.80 16.34 -5.37
N GLY A 38 -28.73 15.38 -5.25
CA GLY A 38 -30.11 15.63 -4.83
C GLY A 38 -31.18 15.75 -5.93
N GLU A 39 -30.81 16.12 -7.17
CA GLU A 39 -31.82 16.27 -8.24
C GLU A 39 -32.35 14.94 -8.75
N PRO A 40 -33.67 14.67 -8.71
CA PRO A 40 -34.22 13.39 -9.13
C PRO A 40 -33.87 13.05 -10.59
N VAL A 41 -33.42 11.82 -10.82
CA VAL A 41 -33.20 11.29 -12.17
C VAL A 41 -34.57 11.10 -12.84
N PRO A 42 -34.85 11.78 -13.97
CA PRO A 42 -36.12 11.64 -14.66
C PRO A 42 -36.23 10.23 -15.25
N MET A 43 -37.26 9.49 -14.86
CA MET A 43 -37.47 8.11 -15.29
C MET A 43 -38.48 8.02 -16.44
N ALA A 44 -38.15 7.25 -17.48
CA ALA A 44 -39.08 6.84 -18.53
C ALA A 44 -39.91 5.62 -18.08
N GLY A 45 -39.28 4.71 -17.34
CA GLY A 45 -39.97 3.54 -16.78
C GLY A 45 -39.01 2.45 -16.30
N MET A 46 -39.49 1.21 -16.27
CA MET A 46 -38.71 0.01 -16.04
C MET A 46 -39.18 -1.15 -16.92
N THR A 47 -38.29 -2.12 -17.14
CA THR A 47 -38.63 -3.37 -17.83
C THR A 47 -37.84 -4.53 -17.23
N ASP A 48 -38.28 -5.78 -17.48
CA ASP A 48 -37.51 -6.97 -17.10
C ASP A 48 -36.72 -7.48 -18.29
N VAL A 49 -35.42 -7.63 -18.11
CA VAL A 49 -34.51 -8.12 -19.15
C VAL A 49 -33.92 -9.47 -18.74
N THR A 50 -33.66 -10.31 -19.74
CA THR A 50 -32.84 -11.52 -19.53
C THR A 50 -31.38 -11.13 -19.66
N VAL A 51 -30.64 -11.25 -18.56
CA VAL A 51 -29.23 -10.93 -18.46
C VAL A 51 -28.43 -12.23 -18.50
N GLN A 52 -27.42 -12.27 -19.36
CA GLN A 52 -26.48 -13.39 -19.46
C GLN A 52 -25.07 -12.92 -19.08
N THR A 53 -24.41 -13.64 -18.17
CA THR A 53 -23.00 -13.44 -17.83
C THR A 53 -22.30 -14.78 -17.66
N GLY A 54 -21.38 -15.10 -18.58
CA GLY A 54 -20.80 -16.45 -18.69
C GLY A 54 -21.90 -17.51 -18.82
N ASN A 55 -21.92 -18.47 -17.89
CA ASN A 55 -22.93 -19.54 -17.84
C ASN A 55 -24.19 -19.17 -17.02
N GLN A 56 -24.29 -17.95 -16.48
CA GLN A 56 -25.43 -17.50 -15.70
C GLN A 56 -26.43 -16.78 -16.59
N VAL A 57 -27.69 -17.21 -16.53
CA VAL A 57 -28.83 -16.50 -17.13
C VAL A 57 -29.82 -16.15 -16.02
N ARG A 58 -30.22 -14.88 -15.93
CA ARG A 58 -31.17 -14.37 -14.92
C ARG A 58 -32.13 -13.38 -15.57
N LYS A 59 -33.39 -13.40 -15.15
CA LYS A 59 -34.36 -12.35 -15.49
C LYS A 59 -34.34 -11.29 -14.39
N LEU A 60 -33.96 -10.06 -14.72
CA LEU A 60 -33.75 -8.98 -13.76
C LEU A 60 -34.35 -7.68 -14.28
N SER A 61 -34.86 -6.85 -13.37
CA SER A 61 -35.44 -5.55 -13.72
C SER A 61 -34.35 -4.51 -13.99
N VAL A 62 -34.56 -3.67 -15.00
CA VAL A 62 -33.72 -2.52 -15.32
C VAL A 62 -34.60 -1.27 -15.46
N TYR A 63 -34.11 -0.16 -14.92
CA TYR A 63 -34.78 1.12 -14.98
C TYR A 63 -34.28 1.92 -16.19
N VAL A 64 -35.16 2.68 -16.84
CA VAL A 64 -34.87 3.44 -18.05
C VAL A 64 -34.96 4.93 -17.73
N ALA A 65 -33.83 5.60 -17.62
CA ALA A 65 -33.78 7.04 -17.35
C ALA A 65 -33.89 7.85 -18.66
N LYS A 66 -34.58 8.99 -18.60
CA LYS A 66 -34.73 9.92 -19.72
C LYS A 66 -33.40 10.62 -20.00
N GLY A 67 -33.16 10.91 -21.28
CA GLY A 67 -31.92 11.53 -21.75
C GLY A 67 -30.76 10.55 -21.88
N ASN A 68 -29.56 11.09 -22.06
CA ASN A 68 -28.35 10.30 -22.27
C ASN A 68 -27.57 10.18 -20.95
N CYS A 69 -27.75 9.06 -20.25
CA CYS A 69 -27.01 8.73 -19.05
C CYS A 69 -26.19 7.45 -19.23
N PRO A 70 -25.05 7.30 -18.53
CA PRO A 70 -24.31 6.05 -18.52
C PRO A 70 -25.18 4.88 -18.03
N SER A 71 -25.10 3.75 -18.71
CA SER A 71 -25.77 2.53 -18.25
C SER A 71 -25.02 1.94 -17.06
N ILE A 72 -25.66 1.87 -15.89
CA ILE A 72 -25.09 1.41 -14.63
C ILE A 72 -25.65 0.06 -14.21
N LEU A 73 -24.79 -0.79 -13.65
CA LEU A 73 -25.11 -2.07 -13.05
C LEU A 73 -25.08 -1.91 -11.52
N GLY A 74 -26.27 -1.86 -10.93
CA GLY A 74 -26.49 -1.61 -9.50
C GLY A 74 -26.57 -2.87 -8.65
N ARG A 75 -26.77 -2.68 -7.34
CA ARG A 75 -26.72 -3.75 -6.33
C ARG A 75 -27.68 -4.91 -6.57
N VAL A 76 -28.92 -4.67 -7.03
CA VAL A 76 -29.87 -5.76 -7.32
C VAL A 76 -29.30 -6.73 -8.37
N TRP A 77 -28.62 -6.23 -9.40
CA TRP A 77 -27.96 -7.11 -10.37
C TRP A 77 -26.71 -7.76 -9.79
N LEU A 78 -25.90 -7.01 -9.03
CA LEU A 78 -24.70 -7.54 -8.38
C LEU A 78 -24.98 -8.67 -7.37
N GLU A 79 -26.10 -8.62 -6.66
CA GLU A 79 -26.54 -9.67 -5.73
C GLU A 79 -26.96 -10.95 -6.47
N ASN A 80 -27.48 -10.81 -7.69
CA ASN A 80 -28.03 -11.92 -8.48
C ASN A 80 -27.06 -12.49 -9.52
N LEU A 81 -25.99 -11.75 -9.85
CA LEU A 81 -24.98 -12.13 -10.83
C LEU A 81 -23.64 -12.32 -10.14
N LYS A 82 -23.11 -13.55 -10.15
CA LYS A 82 -21.74 -13.79 -9.66
C LYS A 82 -20.74 -13.31 -10.70
N LEU A 83 -20.24 -12.09 -10.56
CA LEU A 83 -19.16 -11.55 -11.38
C LEU A 83 -17.81 -12.13 -10.92
N ASN A 84 -16.93 -12.44 -11.87
CA ASN A 84 -15.53 -12.71 -11.54
C ASN A 84 -14.83 -11.38 -11.26
N TRP A 85 -14.68 -11.01 -9.99
CA TRP A 85 -14.05 -9.75 -9.58
C TRP A 85 -12.58 -9.63 -10.01
N GLN A 86 -11.91 -10.76 -10.30
CA GLN A 86 -10.53 -10.77 -10.81
C GLN A 86 -10.46 -10.26 -12.26
N THR A 87 -11.48 -10.51 -13.08
CA THR A 87 -11.55 -10.03 -14.47
C THR A 87 -12.12 -8.62 -14.56
N VAL A 88 -13.00 -8.23 -13.64
CA VAL A 88 -13.59 -6.88 -13.57
C VAL A 88 -12.55 -5.78 -13.27
N LYS A 89 -11.46 -6.12 -12.56
CA LYS A 89 -10.35 -5.20 -12.26
C LYS A 89 -9.17 -5.33 -13.23
N MET A 90 -9.29 -6.14 -14.28
CA MET A 90 -8.19 -6.39 -15.22
C MET A 90 -8.26 -5.42 -16.40
N LEU A 91 -7.35 -4.45 -16.45
CA LEU A 91 -7.05 -3.72 -17.68
C LEU A 91 -6.12 -4.62 -18.52
N SER A 92 -6.70 -5.33 -19.49
CA SER A 92 -6.05 -6.18 -20.53
C SER A 92 -4.92 -7.14 -20.08
N PRO A 93 -5.04 -8.46 -20.32
CA PRO A 93 -3.98 -9.40 -19.99
C PRO A 93 -2.82 -9.27 -20.98
N SER A 94 -1.59 -9.27 -20.46
CA SER A 94 -0.31 -9.37 -21.18
C SER A 94 0.18 -8.14 -21.96
N ASN A 95 0.69 -7.15 -21.22
CA ASN A 95 1.74 -6.30 -21.80
C ASN A 95 3.05 -7.09 -21.78
N ARG A 96 3.37 -7.82 -22.85
CA ARG A 96 4.63 -8.61 -22.97
C ARG A 96 5.87 -7.79 -22.61
N LYS A 97 5.85 -6.47 -22.86
CA LYS A 97 6.95 -5.57 -22.51
C LYS A 97 7.08 -5.40 -20.99
N LEU A 98 5.98 -5.30 -20.25
CA LEU A 98 5.99 -5.27 -18.79
C LEU A 98 6.53 -6.58 -18.21
N ASP A 99 6.05 -7.72 -18.70
CA ASP A 99 6.53 -9.03 -18.25
C ASP A 99 8.05 -9.16 -18.45
N THR A 100 8.59 -8.61 -19.55
CA THR A 100 10.02 -8.58 -19.83
C THR A 100 10.79 -7.76 -18.78
N VAL A 101 10.28 -6.58 -18.41
CA VAL A 101 10.88 -5.73 -17.35
C VAL A 101 10.83 -6.46 -16.01
N LEU A 102 9.68 -7.02 -15.63
CA LEU A 102 9.54 -7.75 -14.36
C LEU A 102 10.44 -8.99 -14.30
N GLN A 103 10.59 -9.72 -15.41
CA GLN A 103 11.49 -10.87 -15.50
C GLN A 103 12.95 -10.48 -15.35
N ARG A 104 13.36 -9.33 -15.91
CA ARG A 104 14.74 -8.81 -15.78
C ARG A 104 15.12 -8.50 -14.34
N HIS A 105 14.16 -8.03 -13.54
CA HIS A 105 14.35 -7.61 -12.14
C HIS A 105 13.75 -8.59 -11.13
N GLN A 106 13.66 -9.88 -11.43
CA GLN A 106 13.05 -10.87 -10.50
C GLN A 106 13.71 -10.91 -9.12
N ASP A 107 14.96 -10.50 -9.01
CA ASP A 107 15.71 -10.46 -7.76
C ASP A 107 15.16 -9.44 -6.76
N VAL A 108 14.58 -8.33 -7.21
CA VAL A 108 13.99 -7.32 -6.30
C VAL A 108 12.62 -7.73 -5.75
N PHE A 109 12.01 -8.77 -6.32
CA PHE A 109 10.71 -9.32 -5.89
C PHE A 109 10.85 -10.57 -4.99
N LYS A 110 12.07 -10.89 -4.54
CA LYS A 110 12.30 -11.99 -3.59
C LYS A 110 11.65 -11.70 -2.24
N LYS A 111 11.34 -12.77 -1.50
CA LYS A 111 10.72 -12.69 -0.16
C LYS A 111 11.69 -12.16 0.90
N GLU A 112 12.98 -12.38 0.71
CA GLU A 112 14.04 -11.91 1.60
C GLU A 112 14.10 -10.38 1.61
N LEU A 113 14.30 -9.79 2.79
CA LEU A 113 14.40 -8.35 2.89
C LEU A 113 15.76 -7.88 2.37
N GLY A 114 15.74 -6.89 1.48
CA GLY A 114 16.95 -6.24 1.00
C GLY A 114 17.63 -5.37 2.07
N LEU A 115 18.85 -4.96 1.76
CA LEU A 115 19.60 -3.96 2.51
C LEU A 115 19.92 -2.80 1.56
N MET A 116 19.59 -1.57 1.98
CA MET A 116 20.08 -0.37 1.31
C MET A 116 21.60 -0.30 1.44
N LYS A 117 22.29 -0.42 0.30
CA LYS A 117 23.74 -0.32 0.23
C LYS A 117 24.17 1.13 0.38
N ASP A 118 25.32 1.34 1.00
CA ASP A 118 26.00 2.64 1.12
C ASP A 118 25.23 3.74 1.87
N ILE A 119 24.10 3.39 2.51
CA ILE A 119 23.31 4.29 3.36
C ILE A 119 23.18 3.67 4.74
N THR A 120 23.79 4.33 5.72
CA THR A 120 23.69 3.96 7.14
C THR A 120 23.04 5.09 7.91
N VAL A 121 22.15 4.73 8.82
CA VAL A 121 21.43 5.67 9.67
C VAL A 121 22.23 5.89 10.95
N LYS A 122 22.53 7.16 11.20
CA LYS A 122 23.06 7.65 12.46
C LYS A 122 21.96 8.30 13.28
N LEU A 123 21.76 7.84 14.51
CA LEU A 123 20.81 8.44 15.44
C LEU A 123 21.55 9.36 16.41
N SER A 124 21.30 10.65 16.29
CA SER A 124 21.89 11.64 17.20
C SER A 124 21.00 11.83 18.43
N LEU A 125 21.59 11.74 19.63
CA LEU A 125 20.90 12.04 20.89
C LEU A 125 21.14 13.50 21.29
N LYS A 126 20.25 14.07 22.09
CA LYS A 126 20.46 15.37 22.75
C LYS A 126 21.64 15.28 23.72
N THR A 127 22.33 16.39 23.95
CA THR A 127 23.53 16.45 24.81
C THR A 127 23.30 16.01 26.25
N ASP A 128 22.07 16.14 26.75
CA ASP A 128 21.64 15.78 28.11
C ASP A 128 20.89 14.43 28.16
N ALA A 129 20.87 13.69 27.05
CA ALA A 129 20.17 12.42 26.96
C ALA A 129 20.73 11.41 28.00
N ARG A 130 19.81 10.78 28.73
CA ARG A 130 20.13 9.71 29.67
C ARG A 130 19.46 8.41 29.24
N PRO A 131 20.14 7.26 29.34
CA PRO A 131 19.55 5.96 29.09
C PRO A 131 18.30 5.71 29.91
N LYS A 132 17.32 5.06 29.29
CA LYS A 132 16.10 4.61 29.94
C LYS A 132 15.91 3.12 29.72
N PHE A 133 15.88 2.38 30.83
CA PHE A 133 15.59 0.96 30.87
C PHE A 133 14.16 0.73 31.38
N LEU A 134 13.31 0.14 30.55
CA LEU A 134 11.95 -0.25 30.93
C LEU A 134 11.75 -1.76 30.75
N LYS A 135 11.13 -2.39 31.76
CA LYS A 135 10.85 -3.83 31.76
C LYS A 135 9.91 -4.22 30.61
N ALA A 136 10.03 -5.46 30.16
CA ALA A 136 9.16 -6.03 29.14
C ALA A 136 7.69 -5.99 29.60
N ARG A 137 6.80 -5.64 28.68
CA ARG A 137 5.35 -5.71 28.91
C ARG A 137 4.87 -7.15 28.80
N SER A 138 3.84 -7.50 29.56
CA SER A 138 3.19 -8.80 29.43
C SER A 138 2.59 -8.94 28.03
N VAL A 139 2.92 -10.05 27.35
CA VAL A 139 2.37 -10.40 26.06
C VAL A 139 1.21 -11.37 26.28
N PRO A 140 0.02 -11.12 25.72
CA PRO A 140 -1.11 -12.04 25.85
C PRO A 140 -0.76 -13.45 25.39
N TYR A 141 -1.16 -14.46 26.18
CA TYR A 141 -0.85 -15.87 25.90
C TYR A 141 -1.25 -16.32 24.49
N ALA A 142 -2.38 -15.82 23.98
CA ALA A 142 -2.90 -16.15 22.65
C ALA A 142 -1.97 -15.78 21.48
N ILE A 143 -1.10 -14.78 21.64
CA ILE A 143 -0.19 -14.32 20.59
C ILE A 143 1.28 -14.57 20.92
N ARG A 144 1.58 -15.11 22.11
CA ARG A 144 2.96 -15.26 22.61
C ARG A 144 3.83 -16.12 21.69
N SER A 145 3.33 -17.28 21.26
CA SER A 145 4.07 -18.16 20.34
C SER A 145 4.38 -17.48 19.00
N LYS A 146 3.46 -16.66 18.49
CA LYS A 146 3.68 -15.89 17.25
C LYS A 146 4.69 -14.77 17.43
N VAL A 147 4.67 -14.10 18.58
CA VAL A 147 5.66 -13.08 18.94
C VAL A 147 7.06 -13.69 19.03
N ASP A 148 7.18 -14.83 19.71
CA ASP A 148 8.46 -15.51 19.88
C ASP A 148 9.02 -15.99 18.52
N ALA A 149 8.17 -16.54 17.64
CA ALA A 149 8.55 -16.96 16.30
C ALA A 149 9.00 -15.78 15.41
N GLU A 150 8.33 -14.64 15.49
CA GLU A 150 8.71 -13.45 14.74
C GLU A 150 10.05 -12.87 15.25
N LEU A 151 10.27 -12.84 16.57
CA LEU A 151 11.56 -12.44 17.15
C LEU A 151 12.69 -13.35 16.66
N ASP A 152 12.47 -14.66 16.63
CA ASP A 152 13.47 -15.64 16.16
C ASP A 152 13.78 -15.48 14.67
N ALA A 153 12.76 -15.20 13.85
CA ALA A 153 12.95 -14.91 12.43
C ALA A 153 13.76 -13.62 12.20
N LEU A 154 13.46 -12.56 12.97
CA LEU A 154 14.18 -11.29 12.90
C LEU A 154 15.64 -11.40 13.39
N VAL A 155 15.89 -12.24 14.41
CA VAL A 155 17.26 -12.55 14.86
C VAL A 155 18.02 -13.36 13.81
N THR A 156 17.39 -14.41 13.27
CA THR A 156 18.00 -15.28 12.24
C THR A 156 18.35 -14.50 10.96
N SER A 157 17.54 -13.50 10.61
CA SER A 157 17.79 -12.61 9.47
C SER A 157 18.83 -11.51 9.74
N GLY A 158 19.37 -11.41 10.96
CA GLY A 158 20.36 -10.39 11.35
C GLY A 158 19.79 -8.98 11.49
N MET A 159 18.47 -8.80 11.47
CA MET A 159 17.83 -7.50 11.75
C MET A 159 17.83 -7.17 13.23
N LEU A 160 17.80 -8.21 14.05
CA LEU A 160 17.88 -8.17 15.49
C LEU A 160 19.10 -8.96 15.99
N GLU A 161 19.68 -8.52 17.08
CA GLU A 161 20.80 -9.18 17.73
C GLU A 161 20.52 -9.33 19.23
N PRO A 162 20.60 -10.55 19.80
CA PRO A 162 20.50 -10.75 21.25
C PRO A 162 21.67 -10.07 21.97
N VAL A 163 21.37 -9.35 23.06
CA VAL A 163 22.39 -8.69 23.89
C VAL A 163 22.22 -9.08 25.35
N ALA A 164 23.32 -9.22 26.08
CA ALA A 164 23.28 -9.56 27.50
C ALA A 164 23.05 -8.35 28.40
N ILE A 165 23.60 -7.19 28.00
CA ILE A 165 23.67 -5.97 28.80
C ILE A 165 23.34 -4.79 27.88
N SER A 166 22.53 -3.85 28.37
CA SER A 166 22.25 -2.57 27.73
C SER A 166 21.73 -1.59 28.78
N GLU A 167 22.15 -0.33 28.68
CA GLU A 167 21.59 0.75 29.51
C GLU A 167 20.22 1.22 29.01
N TRP A 168 19.92 0.93 27.74
CA TRP A 168 18.67 1.23 27.07
C TRP A 168 17.78 0.00 26.96
N ALA A 169 16.48 0.18 27.13
CA ALA A 169 15.55 -0.93 27.04
C ALA A 169 14.12 -0.45 26.81
N THR A 170 13.61 -0.71 25.61
CA THR A 170 12.29 -0.26 25.16
C THR A 170 11.32 -1.44 25.10
N PRO A 171 10.17 -1.42 25.79
CA PRO A 171 9.24 -2.54 25.74
C PRO A 171 8.64 -2.68 24.34
N ILE A 172 8.50 -3.92 23.89
CA ILE A 172 7.83 -4.22 22.63
C ILE A 172 6.31 -4.01 22.71
N VAL A 173 5.72 -3.72 21.56
CA VAL A 173 4.30 -3.66 21.27
C VAL A 173 4.03 -4.55 20.06
N PRO A 174 3.59 -5.80 20.26
CA PRO A 174 3.16 -6.66 19.18
C PRO A 174 1.89 -6.13 18.52
N VAL A 175 1.90 -6.02 17.19
CA VAL A 175 0.74 -5.58 16.40
C VAL A 175 0.31 -6.72 15.47
N SER A 176 -0.96 -7.13 15.54
CA SER A 176 -1.51 -8.10 14.60
C SER A 176 -1.76 -7.47 13.24
N LYS A 177 -1.19 -8.06 12.19
CA LYS A 177 -1.48 -7.73 10.79
C LYS A 177 -2.82 -8.34 10.39
N ARG A 178 -3.44 -7.81 9.32
CA ARG A 178 -4.73 -8.32 8.78
C ARG A 178 -4.67 -9.79 8.35
N ASN A 179 -3.50 -10.25 7.92
CA ASN A 179 -3.27 -11.64 7.53
C ASN A 179 -3.05 -12.60 8.71
N GLY A 180 -3.06 -12.10 9.96
CA GLY A 180 -2.88 -12.90 11.18
C GLY A 180 -1.43 -13.03 11.66
N ASP A 181 -0.46 -12.47 10.92
CA ASP A 181 0.93 -12.38 11.34
C ASP A 181 1.13 -11.28 12.40
N ILE A 182 2.27 -11.31 13.08
CA ILE A 182 2.64 -10.31 14.08
C ILE A 182 3.72 -9.39 13.50
N ARG A 183 3.63 -8.10 13.81
CA ARG A 183 4.72 -7.14 13.65
C ARG A 183 5.23 -6.73 15.02
N ILE A 184 6.54 -6.83 15.23
CA ILE A 184 7.19 -6.35 16.45
C ILE A 184 7.58 -4.88 16.27
N CYS A 185 7.12 -4.02 17.18
CA CYS A 185 7.52 -2.62 17.24
C CYS A 185 7.98 -2.27 18.66
N GLY A 186 8.99 -1.41 18.81
CA GLY A 186 9.35 -0.85 20.11
C GLY A 186 8.49 0.38 20.43
N ASP A 187 8.06 0.53 21.68
CA ASP A 187 7.43 1.78 22.15
C ASP A 187 8.48 2.87 22.42
N PHE A 188 9.17 3.33 21.38
CA PHE A 188 10.26 4.30 21.51
C PHE A 188 9.80 5.67 22.01
N LYS A 189 8.48 5.92 22.06
CA LYS A 189 7.90 7.14 22.65
C LYS A 189 8.24 7.28 24.14
N VAL A 190 8.35 6.17 24.87
CA VAL A 190 8.60 6.19 26.33
C VAL A 190 10.09 6.21 26.70
N THR A 191 10.98 5.89 25.77
CA THR A 191 12.42 5.78 25.98
C THR A 191 13.22 6.78 25.13
N LEU A 192 13.35 6.48 23.84
CA LEU A 192 14.33 7.07 22.94
C LEU A 192 13.84 8.36 22.26
N ASN A 193 12.61 8.38 21.73
CA ASN A 193 12.09 9.52 20.97
C ASN A 193 12.15 10.87 21.72
N PRO A 194 11.88 10.95 23.05
CA PRO A 194 11.98 12.22 23.77
C PRO A 194 13.40 12.82 23.81
N VAL A 195 14.43 11.96 23.71
CA VAL A 195 15.84 12.34 23.83
C VAL A 195 16.60 12.32 22.50
N LEU A 196 15.96 11.89 21.41
CA LEU A 196 16.52 12.03 20.07
C LEU A 196 16.66 13.51 19.70
N ALA A 197 17.80 13.86 19.12
CA ALA A 197 17.94 15.14 18.45
C ALA A 197 16.99 15.18 17.24
N PRO A 198 16.30 16.31 17.00
CA PRO A 198 15.39 16.42 15.88
C PRO A 198 16.17 16.40 14.57
N GLU A 199 16.03 15.32 13.81
CA GLU A 199 16.45 15.26 12.40
C GLU A 199 15.30 15.82 11.56
N GLN A 200 15.53 16.93 10.87
CA GLN A 200 14.54 17.51 9.97
C GLN A 200 15.01 17.32 8.53
N TYR A 201 14.25 16.55 7.77
CA TYR A 201 14.36 16.48 6.31
C TYR A 201 12.99 16.83 5.74
N PRO A 202 12.91 17.75 4.75
CA PRO A 202 11.62 18.15 4.19
C PRO A 202 10.96 16.94 3.52
N LEU A 203 9.75 16.63 3.95
CA LEU A 203 8.91 15.72 3.19
C LEU A 203 8.29 16.51 2.03
N PRO A 204 8.25 15.94 0.82
CA PRO A 204 7.68 16.64 -0.32
C PRO A 204 6.20 16.94 -0.07
N HIS A 205 5.75 18.13 -0.47
CA HIS A 205 4.34 18.45 -0.45
C HIS A 205 3.61 17.63 -1.50
N ILE A 206 2.37 17.25 -1.18
CA ILE A 206 1.54 16.45 -2.07
C ILE A 206 1.33 17.14 -3.43
N ASP A 207 1.18 18.46 -3.44
CA ASP A 207 1.02 19.23 -4.67
C ASP A 207 2.28 19.19 -5.55
N ASP A 208 3.47 19.19 -4.95
CA ASP A 208 4.74 19.06 -5.68
C ASP A 208 4.88 17.66 -6.30
N LEU A 209 4.48 16.63 -5.56
CA LEU A 209 4.43 15.26 -6.08
C LEU A 209 3.48 15.16 -7.27
N PHE A 210 2.28 15.75 -7.19
CA PHE A 210 1.34 15.75 -8.31
C PHE A 210 1.83 16.56 -9.50
N ALA A 211 2.47 17.72 -9.27
CA ALA A 211 3.08 18.51 -10.32
C ALA A 211 4.15 17.70 -11.07
N GLY A 212 5.01 16.97 -10.33
CA GLY A 212 6.01 16.06 -10.90
C GLY A 212 5.44 14.88 -11.70
N LEU A 213 4.15 14.57 -11.53
CA LEU A 213 3.44 13.50 -12.24
C LEU A 213 2.53 14.01 -13.37
N SER A 214 2.37 15.33 -13.52
CA SER A 214 1.30 15.97 -14.30
C SER A 214 1.28 15.65 -15.81
N HIS A 215 2.41 15.29 -16.40
CA HIS A 215 2.52 14.91 -17.82
C HIS A 215 2.35 13.42 -18.08
N GLY A 216 2.18 12.65 -17.02
CA GLY A 216 1.96 11.22 -17.04
C GLY A 216 0.58 10.81 -17.56
N GLN A 217 0.53 9.79 -18.42
CA GLN A 217 -0.72 9.11 -18.77
C GLN A 217 -0.76 7.68 -18.25
N LYS A 218 0.40 7.11 -17.96
CA LYS A 218 0.57 5.76 -17.41
C LYS A 218 1.22 5.88 -16.04
N PHE A 219 0.76 5.06 -15.10
CA PHE A 219 1.20 5.15 -13.72
C PHE A 219 1.49 3.76 -13.16
N SER A 220 2.49 3.68 -12.31
CA SER A 220 2.74 2.51 -11.46
C SER A 220 3.12 2.98 -10.08
N LYS A 221 2.67 2.22 -9.10
CA LYS A 221 3.03 2.40 -7.70
C LYS A 221 3.85 1.20 -7.27
N ILE A 222 5.03 1.46 -6.71
CA ILE A 222 5.90 0.44 -6.12
C ILE A 222 5.85 0.67 -4.61
N ASP A 223 5.51 -0.39 -3.89
CA ASP A 223 5.41 -0.43 -2.43
C ASP A 223 6.59 -1.23 -1.87
N LEU A 224 7.33 -0.65 -0.92
CA LEU A 224 8.53 -1.27 -0.39
C LEU A 224 8.23 -2.13 0.85
N ASN A 225 8.50 -3.44 0.75
CA ASN A 225 8.27 -4.36 1.86
C ASN A 225 9.13 -4.01 3.09
N GLN A 226 8.49 -3.71 4.22
CA GLN A 226 9.12 -3.31 5.48
C GLN A 226 10.24 -2.26 5.32
N ALA A 227 9.97 -1.24 4.49
CA ALA A 227 10.86 -0.15 4.09
C ALA A 227 11.98 0.21 5.09
N TYR A 228 11.66 0.65 6.31
CA TYR A 228 12.67 1.11 7.28
C TYR A 228 13.66 0.04 7.71
N LEU A 229 13.24 -1.24 7.79
CA LEU A 229 14.12 -2.35 8.17
C LEU A 229 15.16 -2.67 7.08
N GLN A 230 15.07 -2.07 5.91
CA GLN A 230 16.08 -2.15 4.86
C GLN A 230 17.28 -1.22 5.13
N MET A 231 17.16 -0.24 6.04
CA MET A 231 18.26 0.67 6.37
C MET A 231 19.13 0.12 7.51
N ALA A 232 20.44 0.04 7.30
CA ALA A 232 21.38 -0.26 8.38
C ALA A 232 21.46 0.90 9.39
N VAL A 233 21.70 0.58 10.65
CA VAL A 233 22.03 1.57 11.69
C VAL A 233 23.51 1.43 12.07
N GLU A 234 24.19 2.56 12.25
CA GLU A 234 25.59 2.61 12.73
C GLU A 234 25.71 1.93 14.09
N GLU A 235 26.82 1.23 14.36
CA GLU A 235 26.97 0.42 15.58
C GLU A 235 26.77 1.26 16.85
N GLU A 236 27.30 2.47 16.88
CA GLU A 236 27.18 3.43 17.98
C GLU A 236 25.74 3.90 18.21
N SER A 237 24.89 3.83 17.17
CA SER A 237 23.48 4.21 17.22
C SER A 237 22.55 3.04 17.57
N ARG A 238 23.06 1.80 17.70
CA ARG A 238 22.24 0.60 17.94
C ARG A 238 21.83 0.44 19.39
N GLU A 239 22.68 0.79 20.35
CA GLU A 239 22.40 0.56 21.78
C GLU A 239 21.05 1.18 22.22
N PRO A 240 20.72 2.44 21.87
CA PRO A 240 19.43 3.04 22.23
C PRO A 240 18.21 2.34 21.62
N LEU A 241 18.41 1.54 20.58
CA LEU A 241 17.38 0.76 19.91
C LEU A 241 17.14 -0.60 20.58
N THR A 242 17.75 -0.88 21.73
CA THR A 242 17.51 -2.10 22.48
C THR A 242 16.06 -2.19 22.94
N ILE A 243 15.43 -3.34 22.68
CA ILE A 243 14.09 -3.70 23.10
C ILE A 243 14.09 -4.75 24.20
N THR A 244 13.09 -4.66 25.09
CA THR A 244 12.85 -5.64 26.13
C THR A 244 11.71 -6.57 25.74
N THR A 245 12.00 -7.86 25.79
CA THR A 245 11.08 -8.93 25.40
C THR A 245 10.98 -9.98 26.51
N GLN A 246 10.05 -10.91 26.36
CA GLN A 246 9.94 -12.07 27.25
C GLN A 246 11.13 -13.03 27.14
N LYS A 247 11.96 -12.90 26.08
CA LYS A 247 13.17 -13.68 25.82
C LYS A 247 14.45 -12.98 26.27
N GLY A 248 14.34 -11.79 26.87
CA GLY A 248 15.47 -10.96 27.27
C GLY A 248 15.64 -9.72 26.41
N LEU A 249 16.87 -9.19 26.37
CA LEU A 249 17.22 -7.97 25.64
C LEU A 249 17.64 -8.33 24.21
N ILE A 250 17.09 -7.59 23.26
CA ILE A 250 17.39 -7.75 21.84
C ILE A 250 17.56 -6.36 21.25
N ARG A 251 18.55 -6.18 20.38
CA ARG A 251 18.93 -4.90 19.80
C ARG A 251 18.65 -4.87 18.30
N TYR A 252 18.13 -3.75 17.80
CA TYR A 252 17.97 -3.58 16.37
C TYR A 252 19.30 -3.22 15.68
N CYS A 253 19.60 -3.92 14.58
CA CYS A 253 20.70 -3.61 13.67
C CYS A 253 20.23 -2.77 12.46
N ARG A 254 18.91 -2.70 12.26
CA ARG A 254 18.22 -1.96 11.21
C ARG A 254 17.30 -0.90 11.81
N LEU A 255 16.96 0.14 11.05
CA LEU A 255 16.12 1.24 11.55
C LEU A 255 14.70 0.74 11.86
N PRO A 256 14.26 0.70 13.14
CA PRO A 256 12.95 0.16 13.47
C PRO A 256 11.83 1.18 13.24
N PHE A 257 10.62 0.65 13.04
CA PHE A 257 9.40 1.45 13.10
C PHE A 257 9.21 2.06 14.50
N GLY A 258 8.63 3.26 14.55
CA GLY A 258 8.31 3.96 15.80
C GLY A 258 9.36 4.99 16.23
N ILE A 259 10.50 5.08 15.55
CA ILE A 259 11.49 6.15 15.71
C ILE A 259 11.00 7.42 15.03
N THR A 260 11.04 8.56 15.74
CA THR A 260 10.52 9.84 15.22
C THR A 260 11.28 10.37 14.02
N SER A 261 12.60 10.16 13.94
CA SER A 261 13.43 10.58 12.81
C SER A 261 13.43 9.61 11.63
N ALA A 262 12.82 8.41 11.77
CA ALA A 262 12.88 7.40 10.72
C ALA A 262 12.33 7.86 9.35
N PRO A 263 11.17 8.55 9.27
CA PRO A 263 10.66 9.06 8.00
C PRO A 263 11.63 10.03 7.30
N ALA A 264 12.30 10.89 8.06
CA ALA A 264 13.25 11.86 7.53
C ALA A 264 14.50 11.17 6.95
N HIS A 265 15.08 10.21 7.68
CA HIS A 265 16.21 9.42 7.17
C HIS A 265 15.82 8.64 5.93
N PHE A 266 14.61 8.05 5.91
CA PHE A 266 14.14 7.26 4.79
C PHE A 266 13.90 8.11 3.55
N GLN A 267 13.19 9.25 3.68
CA GLN A 267 12.95 10.15 2.55
C GLN A 267 14.29 10.66 1.97
N ARG A 268 15.23 11.08 2.82
CA ARG A 268 16.57 11.50 2.37
C ARG A 268 17.28 10.41 1.57
N ALA A 269 17.22 9.17 2.03
CA ALA A 269 17.82 8.03 1.34
C ALA A 269 17.13 7.78 -0.01
N MET A 270 15.80 7.80 -0.05
CA MET A 270 15.04 7.60 -1.27
C MET A 270 15.30 8.70 -2.30
N ASP A 271 15.34 9.96 -1.88
CA ASP A 271 15.67 11.08 -2.77
C ASP A 271 17.07 10.92 -3.36
N GLN A 272 18.06 10.49 -2.56
CA GLN A 272 19.41 10.21 -3.05
C GLN A 272 19.44 9.06 -4.07
N ILE A 273 18.74 7.96 -3.78
CA ILE A 273 18.71 6.76 -4.62
C ILE A 273 18.01 7.03 -5.96
N LEU A 274 16.89 7.76 -5.92
CA LEU A 274 16.02 8.05 -7.07
C LEU A 274 16.43 9.31 -7.82
N ASN A 275 17.41 10.06 -7.31
CA ASN A 275 17.85 11.31 -7.93
C ASN A 275 18.21 11.14 -9.41
N GLY A 276 17.71 12.06 -10.23
CA GLY A 276 17.94 12.11 -11.67
C GLY A 276 17.07 11.17 -12.50
N LEU A 277 16.11 10.46 -11.91
CA LEU A 277 15.15 9.65 -12.67
C LEU A 277 13.93 10.49 -13.10
N PRO A 278 13.64 10.58 -14.42
CA PRO A 278 12.48 11.32 -14.90
C PRO A 278 11.18 10.57 -14.59
N GLY A 279 10.10 11.32 -14.32
CA GLY A 279 8.77 10.75 -14.08
C GLY A 279 8.65 9.92 -12.80
N ILE A 280 9.61 10.04 -11.87
CA ILE A 280 9.61 9.34 -10.59
C ILE A 280 9.37 10.33 -9.47
N GLN A 281 8.43 10.01 -8.60
CA GLN A 281 8.16 10.74 -7.36
C GLN A 281 8.14 9.75 -6.21
N CYS A 282 8.63 10.16 -5.04
CA CYS A 282 8.69 9.28 -3.88
C CYS A 282 8.14 9.99 -2.65
N TYR A 283 7.24 9.32 -1.95
CA TYR A 283 6.74 9.75 -0.66
C TYR A 283 6.90 8.60 0.32
N LEU A 284 7.93 8.70 1.17
CA LEU A 284 8.31 7.64 2.10
C LEU A 284 8.49 6.30 1.35
N ASP A 285 7.71 5.29 1.71
CA ASP A 285 7.73 3.94 1.15
C ASP A 285 6.99 3.78 -0.19
N ASP A 286 6.29 4.83 -0.63
CA ASP A 286 5.55 4.84 -1.89
C ASP A 286 6.37 5.48 -3.01
N ILE A 287 6.79 4.67 -3.99
CA ILE A 287 7.41 5.18 -5.22
C ILE A 287 6.36 5.21 -6.33
N LEU A 288 6.16 6.38 -6.90
CA LEU A 288 5.28 6.64 -8.02
C LEU A 288 6.11 6.79 -9.28
N CYS A 289 5.80 6.00 -10.30
CA CYS A 289 6.44 6.04 -11.60
C CYS A 289 5.41 6.40 -12.66
N THR A 290 5.75 7.33 -13.56
CA THR A 290 4.89 7.76 -14.65
C THR A 290 5.62 7.91 -15.99
N GLY A 291 4.84 7.93 -17.07
CA GLY A 291 5.28 8.25 -18.43
C GLY A 291 4.08 8.64 -19.30
N ALA A 292 4.32 9.42 -20.35
CA ALA A 292 3.27 9.86 -21.27
C ALA A 292 2.84 8.74 -22.22
N THR A 293 3.72 7.78 -22.51
CA THR A 293 3.46 6.57 -23.30
C THR A 293 3.79 5.29 -22.54
N ASP A 294 3.34 4.13 -23.04
CA ASP A 294 3.70 2.83 -22.44
C ASP A 294 5.22 2.58 -22.53
N GLU A 295 5.87 2.98 -23.63
CA GLU A 295 7.32 2.84 -23.81
C GLU A 295 8.11 3.68 -22.81
N GLU A 296 7.74 4.95 -22.64
CA GLU A 296 8.40 5.85 -21.69
C GLU A 296 8.19 5.37 -20.25
N HIS A 297 6.95 5.01 -19.90
CA HIS A 297 6.62 4.51 -18.56
C HIS A 297 7.38 3.23 -18.22
N LEU A 298 7.47 2.27 -19.14
CA LEU A 298 8.24 1.05 -18.92
C LEU A 298 9.74 1.30 -18.85
N CYS A 299 10.27 2.28 -19.58
CA CYS A 299 11.67 2.69 -19.47
C CYS A 299 11.97 3.30 -18.10
N ASN A 300 11.10 4.19 -17.61
CA ASN A 300 11.22 4.79 -16.28
C ASN A 300 11.09 3.73 -15.18
N LEU A 301 10.15 2.79 -15.33
CA LEU A 301 9.99 1.66 -14.41
C LEU A 301 11.24 0.77 -14.37
N ASP A 302 11.79 0.41 -15.53
CA ASP A 302 13.03 -0.36 -15.64
C ASP A 302 14.21 0.36 -14.95
N ALA A 303 14.33 1.69 -15.15
CA ALA A 303 15.38 2.49 -14.53
C ALA A 303 15.26 2.54 -12.99
N VAL A 304 14.04 2.65 -12.45
CA VAL A 304 13.81 2.60 -10.99
C VAL A 304 14.19 1.23 -10.43
N LEU A 305 13.75 0.15 -11.05
CA LEU A 305 14.07 -1.20 -10.59
C LEU A 305 15.58 -1.48 -10.69
N GLN A 306 16.24 -0.94 -11.73
CA GLN A 306 17.69 -1.04 -11.93
C GLN A 306 18.52 -0.31 -10.87
N ARG A 307 17.98 0.75 -10.23
CA ARG A 307 18.66 1.39 -9.07
C ARG A 307 18.83 0.43 -7.89
N ARG A 308 18.27 -0.78 -7.95
CA ARG A 308 18.51 -1.86 -6.99
C ARG A 308 18.30 -1.36 -5.56
N ILE A 309 17.19 -0.66 -5.37
CA ILE A 309 16.72 -0.09 -4.10
C ILE A 309 16.75 -1.15 -2.98
N MET A 310 16.78 -2.44 -3.34
CA MET A 310 16.81 -3.59 -2.45
C MET A 310 17.82 -4.69 -2.85
N ALA A 311 18.95 -4.38 -3.49
CA ALA A 311 19.92 -5.44 -3.79
C ALA A 311 20.40 -6.10 -2.49
N LEU A 312 20.27 -7.43 -2.43
CA LEU A 312 20.86 -8.28 -1.40
C LEU A 312 22.30 -7.82 -1.14
N GLY A 313 22.52 -7.20 0.01
CA GLY A 313 23.85 -7.01 0.56
C GLY A 313 24.30 -8.39 1.01
N GLN A 314 25.24 -9.01 0.28
CA GLN A 314 26.08 -9.99 0.92
C GLN A 314 26.85 -9.24 2.01
N MET A 315 26.73 -9.71 3.25
CA MET A 315 27.67 -9.36 4.32
C MET A 315 29.08 -9.76 3.91
#